data_AF-A0A840RNR7-F1
#
_entry.id   AF-A0A840RNR7-F1
#
_cell.length_a   1.000
_cell.length_b   1.000
_cell.length_c   1.000
_cell.angle_alpha   90.00
_cell.angle_beta   90.00
_cell.angle_gamma   90.00
#
_symmetry.space_group_name_H-M   'P 1'
#
loop_
_entity.id
_entity.type
_entity.pdbx_description
1 polymer ?
#
loop_
_entity_poly.entity_id
_entity_poly.type
_entity_poly.pdbx_seq_one_letter_code
_entity_poly.pdbx_strand_id
1 'polypeptide(L)'
;MTTAKAAGALSFVPPHDRDLWVRMAMAIKSEFAEDGFDAWDTWSQGAESYNEKSARAVWRSIGTAGKIGIGSLFHEAAANGWRDNDQPRGPLSAQEEAEKQRARAVRDAATAEEEIRKQRGYRAAAEASQKLIDLCTLETHYYLNAKGLPAAVGLVADHVLIVPMRNLETNQLQGMQSIEWMPEERQWEKKMAFGMRAKGAVLRLGNRNAAETFLCEGYVTGLSIEMALRRLRLNASVLICFSDSNMAHVAEMVQGRAFVCADHDVSGAGEKAAKKTGLRYCMSDAIGEDVNDLHQRAGLMALCKLIIDVRMRSK
;
A
#
# COMPACT_ATOMS: atom_id res chain seq x y z
N MET A 1 27.57 -28.17 9.89
CA MET A 1 27.50 -27.91 8.43
C MET A 1 28.81 -27.25 8.00
N THR A 2 29.32 -27.43 6.77
CA THR A 2 30.51 -26.69 6.28
C THR A 2 30.12 -25.68 5.20
N THR A 3 30.83 -24.55 5.13
CA THR A 3 30.63 -23.53 4.08
C THR A 3 30.85 -24.12 2.68
N ALA A 4 31.81 -25.05 2.53
CA ALA A 4 32.05 -25.77 1.28
C ALA A 4 30.83 -26.61 0.83
N LYS A 5 30.16 -27.31 1.75
CA LYS A 5 28.95 -28.07 1.43
C LYS A 5 27.78 -27.16 1.06
N ALA A 6 27.64 -26.03 1.76
CA ALA A 6 26.64 -25.02 1.43
C ALA A 6 26.89 -24.40 0.04
N ALA A 7 28.14 -24.04 -0.28
CA ALA A 7 28.52 -23.55 -1.61
C ALA A 7 28.26 -24.61 -2.71
N GLY A 8 28.56 -25.88 -2.41
CA GLY A 8 28.23 -27.00 -3.29
C GLY A 8 26.73 -27.09 -3.58
N ALA A 9 25.88 -26.96 -2.57
CA ALA A 9 24.43 -26.92 -2.75
C ALA A 9 23.96 -25.67 -3.51
N LEU A 10 24.55 -24.51 -3.22
CA LEU A 10 24.25 -23.24 -3.86
C LEU A 10 24.48 -23.29 -5.37
N SER A 11 25.50 -24.02 -5.83
CA SER A 11 25.81 -24.17 -7.26
C SER A 11 24.70 -24.82 -8.09
N PHE A 12 23.78 -25.55 -7.47
CA PHE A 12 22.60 -26.13 -8.13
C PHE A 12 21.42 -25.16 -8.20
N VAL A 13 21.48 -24.04 -7.47
CA VAL A 13 20.43 -23.03 -7.45
C VAL A 13 20.78 -21.92 -8.44
N PRO A 14 19.88 -21.55 -9.38
CA PRO A 14 20.18 -20.50 -10.32
C PRO A 14 20.09 -19.10 -9.66
N PRO A 15 21.08 -18.20 -9.84
CA PRO A 15 21.16 -16.92 -9.11
C PRO A 15 20.32 -15.78 -9.70
N HIS A 16 19.54 -16.01 -10.77
CA HIS A 16 18.88 -14.93 -11.52
C HIS A 16 17.57 -14.41 -10.91
N ASP A 17 16.89 -15.20 -10.09
CA ASP A 17 15.65 -14.79 -9.43
C ASP A 17 15.94 -13.99 -8.15
N ARG A 18 15.48 -12.74 -8.09
CA ARG A 18 15.84 -11.81 -7.01
C ARG A 18 15.37 -12.29 -5.64
N ASP A 19 14.14 -12.79 -5.55
CA ASP A 19 13.56 -13.24 -4.29
C ASP A 19 14.26 -14.50 -3.79
N LEU A 20 14.54 -15.45 -4.69
CA LEU A 20 15.32 -16.63 -4.38
C LEU A 20 16.75 -16.28 -3.96
N TRP A 21 17.39 -15.35 -4.65
CA TRP A 21 18.74 -14.87 -4.35
C TRP A 21 18.86 -14.30 -2.93
N VAL A 22 17.87 -13.50 -2.50
CA VAL A 22 17.79 -13.01 -1.10
C VAL A 22 17.53 -14.14 -0.12
N ARG A 23 16.63 -15.09 -0.43
CA ARG A 23 16.35 -16.25 0.44
C ARG A 23 17.58 -17.13 0.65
N MET A 24 18.41 -17.32 -0.39
CA MET A 24 19.67 -18.06 -0.27
C MET A 24 20.69 -17.34 0.62
N ALA A 25 20.74 -16.01 0.54
CA ALA A 25 21.53 -15.18 1.45
C ALA A 25 21.11 -15.40 2.91
N MET A 26 19.80 -15.37 3.18
CA MET A 26 19.22 -15.63 4.51
C MET A 26 19.55 -17.04 5.01
N ALA A 27 19.39 -18.05 4.15
CA ALA A 27 19.67 -19.44 4.51
C ALA A 27 21.15 -19.64 4.90
N ILE A 28 22.10 -19.07 4.14
CA ILE A 28 23.53 -19.16 4.46
C ILE A 28 23.86 -18.38 5.74
N LYS A 29 23.40 -17.14 5.84
CA LYS A 29 23.69 -16.26 6.98
C LYS A 29 23.14 -16.81 8.30
N SER A 30 22.05 -17.57 8.26
CA SER A 30 21.47 -18.22 9.45
C SER A 30 22.41 -19.26 10.10
N GLU A 31 23.24 -19.93 9.30
CA GLU A 31 24.13 -21.01 9.77
C GLU A 31 25.55 -20.52 10.01
N PHE A 32 26.06 -19.65 9.13
CA PHE A 32 27.46 -19.23 9.13
C PHE A 32 27.67 -17.77 9.55
N ALA A 33 26.62 -17.05 9.91
CA ALA A 33 26.69 -15.62 10.21
C ALA A 33 27.48 -14.87 9.12
N GLU A 34 28.44 -14.03 9.49
CA GLU A 34 29.25 -13.25 8.53
C GLU A 34 30.23 -14.12 7.72
N ASP A 35 30.65 -15.28 8.23
CA ASP A 35 31.58 -16.20 7.54
C ASP A 35 30.96 -16.86 6.29
N GLY A 36 29.63 -16.74 6.13
CA GLY A 36 28.91 -17.22 4.96
C GLY A 36 28.94 -16.30 3.74
N PHE A 37 29.41 -15.05 3.89
CA PHE A 37 29.30 -14.04 2.84
C PHE A 37 30.02 -14.46 1.56
N ASP A 38 31.26 -14.91 1.66
CA ASP A 38 32.10 -15.21 0.49
C ASP A 38 31.51 -16.33 -0.37
N ALA A 39 30.92 -17.35 0.25
CA ALA A 39 30.26 -18.46 -0.45
C ALA A 39 29.04 -18.00 -1.24
N TRP A 40 28.21 -17.14 -0.63
CA TRP A 40 27.04 -16.58 -1.29
C TRP A 40 27.41 -15.55 -2.35
N ASP A 41 28.40 -14.71 -2.10
CA ASP A 41 28.84 -13.66 -3.03
C ASP A 41 29.47 -14.26 -4.29
N THR A 42 30.35 -15.27 -4.15
CA THR A 42 30.97 -15.98 -5.28
C THR A 42 29.92 -16.60 -6.20
N TRP A 43 28.88 -17.22 -5.63
CA TRP A 43 27.75 -17.75 -6.41
C TRP A 43 26.91 -16.64 -7.06
N SER A 44 26.71 -15.53 -6.34
CA SER A 44 25.94 -14.38 -6.83
C SER A 44 26.56 -13.76 -8.08
N GLN A 45 27.88 -13.80 -8.21
CA GLN A 45 28.61 -13.29 -9.38
C GLN A 45 28.26 -14.03 -10.69
N GLY A 46 27.63 -15.21 -10.61
CA GLY A 46 27.15 -15.95 -11.78
C GLY A 46 25.92 -15.34 -12.47
N ALA A 47 25.29 -14.32 -11.88
CA ALA A 47 24.18 -13.59 -12.52
C ALA A 47 24.69 -12.37 -13.28
N GLU A 48 24.21 -12.16 -14.51
CA GLU A 48 24.55 -10.97 -15.32
C GLU A 48 24.16 -9.64 -14.64
N SER A 49 23.17 -9.68 -13.74
CA SER A 49 22.68 -8.53 -12.98
C SER A 49 23.47 -8.27 -11.68
N TYR A 50 24.54 -9.02 -11.42
CA TYR A 50 25.30 -8.89 -10.18
C TYR A 50 25.93 -7.51 -10.00
N ASN A 51 25.86 -7.00 -8.78
CA ASN A 51 26.53 -5.77 -8.37
C ASN A 51 27.05 -5.92 -6.93
N GLU A 52 28.36 -5.80 -6.75
CA GLU A 52 29.04 -6.01 -5.47
C GLU A 52 28.49 -5.09 -4.35
N LYS A 53 28.27 -3.80 -4.64
CA LYS A 53 27.74 -2.86 -3.65
C LYS A 53 26.34 -3.27 -3.18
N SER A 54 25.49 -3.70 -4.11
CA SER A 54 24.15 -4.21 -3.82
C SER A 54 24.18 -5.52 -3.03
N ALA A 55 25.11 -6.44 -3.34
CA ALA A 55 25.30 -7.68 -2.60
C ALA A 55 25.67 -7.42 -1.13
N ARG A 56 26.67 -6.55 -0.89
CA ARG A 56 27.07 -6.14 0.47
C ARG A 56 25.96 -5.41 1.23
N ALA A 57 25.14 -4.61 0.55
CA ALA A 57 24.02 -3.93 1.18
C ALA A 57 22.93 -4.92 1.63
N VAL A 58 22.56 -5.86 0.76
CA VAL A 58 21.57 -6.90 1.12
C VAL A 58 22.08 -7.78 2.24
N TRP A 59 23.33 -8.23 2.17
CA TRP A 59 23.90 -9.07 3.21
C TRP A 59 23.84 -8.44 4.60
N ARG A 60 24.16 -7.14 4.70
CA ARG A 60 24.07 -6.37 5.95
C ARG A 60 22.63 -6.18 6.45
N SER A 61 21.65 -6.14 5.55
CA SER A 61 20.23 -5.97 5.91
C SER A 61 19.59 -7.23 6.49
N ILE A 62 20.21 -8.40 6.27
CA ILE A 62 19.71 -9.69 6.74
C ILE A 62 20.17 -9.93 8.18
N GLY A 63 19.20 -10.18 9.07
CA GLY A 63 19.44 -10.67 10.42
C GLY A 63 19.71 -12.18 10.45
N THR A 64 20.46 -12.64 11.45
CA THR A 64 20.76 -14.07 11.68
C THR A 64 19.58 -14.85 12.25
N ALA A 65 18.57 -14.16 12.80
CA ALA A 65 17.34 -14.75 13.32
C ALA A 65 16.20 -14.62 12.31
N GLY A 66 15.58 -15.74 11.93
CA GLY A 66 14.47 -15.76 10.98
C GLY A 66 13.89 -17.16 10.75
N LYS A 67 12.78 -17.24 10.00
CA LYS A 67 12.12 -18.52 9.63
C LYS A 67 12.88 -19.29 8.53
N ILE A 68 13.74 -18.62 7.78
CA ILE A 68 14.51 -19.19 6.67
C ILE A 68 15.88 -19.60 7.21
N GLY A 69 16.10 -20.91 7.31
CA GLY A 69 17.36 -21.49 7.77
C GLY A 69 18.11 -22.22 6.65
N ILE A 70 19.27 -22.80 6.95
CA ILE A 70 20.08 -23.55 5.97
C ILE A 70 19.32 -24.71 5.30
N GLY A 71 18.30 -25.27 5.97
CA GLY A 71 17.42 -26.27 5.37
C GLY A 71 16.68 -25.78 4.11
N SER A 72 16.38 -24.47 4.01
CA SER A 72 15.76 -23.88 2.81
C SER A 72 16.69 -23.89 1.61
N LEU A 73 18.01 -23.70 1.83
CA LEU A 73 19.02 -23.86 0.78
C LEU A 73 19.02 -25.30 0.28
N PHE A 74 19.09 -26.29 1.17
CA PHE A 74 19.12 -27.68 0.74
C PHE A 74 17.82 -28.15 0.10
N HIS A 75 16.67 -27.63 0.54
CA HIS A 75 15.39 -27.89 -0.12
C HIS A 75 15.38 -27.34 -1.56
N GLU A 76 15.82 -26.10 -1.76
CA GLU A 76 15.90 -25.50 -3.10
C GLU A 76 16.94 -26.19 -3.98
N ALA A 77 18.12 -26.47 -3.42
CA ALA A 77 19.17 -27.20 -4.10
C ALA A 77 18.67 -28.60 -4.50
N ALA A 78 17.97 -29.31 -3.62
CA ALA A 78 17.40 -30.62 -3.91
C ALA A 78 16.30 -30.57 -4.99
N ALA A 79 15.48 -29.52 -4.99
CA ALA A 79 14.53 -29.26 -6.07
C ALA A 79 15.22 -29.01 -7.43
N ASN A 80 16.48 -28.59 -7.42
CA ASN A 80 17.33 -28.44 -8.61
C ASN A 80 18.34 -29.60 -8.77
N GLY A 81 18.10 -30.74 -8.10
CA GLY A 81 18.85 -31.98 -8.32
C GLY A 81 20.06 -32.21 -7.42
N TRP A 82 20.31 -31.34 -6.43
CA TRP A 82 21.32 -31.58 -5.40
C TRP A 82 20.94 -32.78 -4.52
N ARG A 83 21.91 -33.63 -4.19
CA ARG A 83 21.75 -34.70 -3.19
C ARG A 83 22.94 -34.67 -2.24
N ASP A 84 22.69 -35.08 -1.00
CA ASP A 84 23.72 -35.22 0.04
C ASP A 84 24.52 -36.52 -0.12
N ASN A 85 24.95 -36.78 -1.35
CA ASN A 85 25.65 -37.98 -1.78
C ASN A 85 26.63 -37.47 -2.85
N ASP A 86 27.94 -37.65 -2.67
CA ASP A 86 29.06 -37.05 -3.44
C ASP A 86 29.10 -37.33 -4.98
N GLN A 87 27.97 -37.58 -5.64
CA GLN A 87 27.86 -37.73 -7.08
C GLN A 87 27.12 -36.54 -7.70
N PRO A 88 27.77 -35.72 -8.55
CA PRO A 88 27.08 -34.68 -9.30
C PRO A 88 26.13 -35.31 -10.31
N ARG A 89 24.86 -34.88 -10.29
CA ARG A 89 23.93 -35.16 -11.39
C ARG A 89 24.21 -34.18 -12.54
N GLY A 90 24.10 -34.67 -13.78
CA GLY A 90 24.15 -33.83 -14.99
C GLY A 90 22.94 -32.89 -15.11
N PRO A 91 22.85 -32.10 -16.21
CA PRO A 91 21.72 -31.20 -16.47
C PRO A 91 20.38 -31.92 -16.40
N LEU A 92 19.29 -31.18 -16.14
CA LEU A 92 17.94 -31.70 -16.08
C LEU A 92 17.66 -32.55 -17.33
N SER A 93 17.06 -33.72 -17.14
CA SER A 93 16.59 -34.50 -18.28
C SER A 93 15.48 -33.72 -18.99
N ALA A 94 15.30 -33.95 -20.29
CA ALA A 94 14.21 -33.35 -21.05
C ALA A 94 12.83 -33.61 -20.42
N GLN A 95 12.67 -34.71 -19.68
CA GLN A 95 11.44 -35.01 -18.93
C GLN A 95 11.26 -34.07 -17.74
N GLU A 96 12.30 -33.79 -16.96
CA GLU A 96 12.24 -32.89 -15.81
C GLU A 96 12.09 -31.42 -16.23
N GLU A 97 12.71 -31.02 -17.34
CA GLU A 97 12.47 -29.69 -17.93
C GLU A 97 11.02 -29.53 -18.38
N ALA A 98 10.48 -30.56 -19.05
CA ALA A 98 9.07 -30.57 -19.47
C ALA A 98 8.11 -30.54 -18.26
N GLU A 99 8.41 -31.25 -17.17
CA GLU A 99 7.64 -31.21 -15.92
C GLU A 99 7.70 -29.83 -15.26
N LYS A 100 8.88 -29.22 -15.17
CA LYS A 100 9.05 -27.86 -14.62
C LYS A 100 8.30 -26.82 -15.47
N GLN A 101 8.34 -26.94 -16.79
CA GLN A 101 7.63 -26.04 -17.69
C GLN A 101 6.11 -26.23 -17.60
N ARG A 102 5.62 -27.48 -17.48
CA ARG A 102 4.20 -27.76 -17.20
C ARG A 102 3.77 -27.18 -15.85
N ALA A 103 4.57 -27.37 -14.79
CA ALA A 103 4.27 -26.83 -13.47
C ALA A 103 4.22 -25.30 -13.47
N ARG A 104 5.13 -24.64 -14.20
CA ARG A 104 5.10 -23.18 -14.40
C ARG A 104 3.85 -22.76 -15.18
N ALA A 105 3.53 -23.42 -16.28
CA ALA A 105 2.33 -23.13 -17.06
C ALA A 105 1.04 -23.27 -16.23
N VAL A 106 0.94 -24.28 -15.36
CA VAL A 106 -0.20 -24.45 -14.45
C VAL A 106 -0.28 -23.31 -13.42
N ARG A 107 0.85 -22.89 -12.84
CA ARG A 107 0.90 -21.76 -11.89
C ARG A 107 0.54 -20.43 -12.56
N ASP A 108 1.06 -20.21 -13.76
CA ASP A 108 0.79 -19.00 -14.53
C ASP A 108 -0.70 -18.95 -14.95
N ALA A 109 -1.26 -20.08 -15.38
CA ALA A 109 -2.68 -20.22 -15.70
C ALA A 109 -3.59 -19.99 -14.47
N ALA A 110 -3.25 -20.57 -13.32
CA ALA A 110 -3.99 -20.36 -12.08
C ALA A 110 -3.94 -18.89 -11.61
N THR A 111 -2.77 -18.26 -11.75
CA THR A 111 -2.59 -16.83 -11.44
C THR A 111 -3.42 -15.95 -12.37
N ALA A 112 -3.42 -16.25 -13.67
CA ALA A 112 -4.23 -15.53 -14.65
C ALA A 112 -5.74 -15.69 -14.40
N GLU A 113 -6.19 -16.90 -14.06
CA GLU A 113 -7.58 -17.17 -13.71
C GLU A 113 -8.01 -16.41 -12.43
N GLU A 114 -7.14 -16.38 -11.42
CA GLU A 114 -7.39 -15.62 -10.19
C GLU A 114 -7.50 -14.11 -10.48
N GLU A 115 -6.62 -13.56 -11.33
CA GLU A 115 -6.67 -12.15 -11.71
C GLU A 115 -7.93 -11.83 -12.50
N ILE A 116 -8.33 -12.68 -13.46
CA ILE A 116 -9.61 -12.53 -14.19
C ILE A 116 -10.79 -12.52 -13.21
N ARG A 117 -10.80 -13.43 -12.22
CA ARG A 117 -11.84 -13.49 -11.18
C ARG A 117 -11.87 -12.20 -10.34
N LYS A 118 -10.71 -11.69 -9.92
CA LYS A 118 -10.60 -10.42 -9.18
C LYS A 118 -11.11 -9.25 -10.01
N GLN A 119 -10.70 -9.15 -11.27
CA GLN A 119 -11.13 -8.07 -12.17
C GLN A 119 -12.65 -8.10 -12.43
N ARG A 120 -13.24 -9.29 -12.56
CA ARG A 120 -14.71 -9.44 -12.65
C ARG A 120 -15.38 -8.94 -11.36
N GLY A 121 -14.84 -9.29 -10.19
CA GLY A 121 -15.32 -8.80 -8.90
C GLY A 121 -15.26 -7.27 -8.78
N TYR A 122 -14.13 -6.67 -9.15
CA TYR A 122 -13.96 -5.22 -9.15
C TYR A 122 -14.96 -4.51 -10.05
N ARG A 123 -15.19 -5.04 -11.26
CA ARG A 123 -16.17 -4.49 -12.20
C ARG A 123 -17.58 -4.57 -11.64
N ALA A 124 -17.98 -5.72 -11.11
CA ALA A 124 -19.30 -5.90 -10.52
C ALA A 124 -19.54 -4.94 -9.33
N ALA A 125 -18.53 -4.75 -8.47
CA ALA A 125 -18.61 -3.82 -7.35
C ALA A 125 -18.73 -2.35 -7.82
N ALA A 126 -18.00 -1.96 -8.86
CA ALA A 126 -18.11 -0.63 -9.46
C ALA A 126 -19.49 -0.40 -10.11
N GLU A 127 -20.02 -1.37 -10.86
CA GLU A 127 -21.35 -1.29 -11.47
C GLU A 127 -22.46 -1.21 -10.41
N ALA A 128 -22.38 -2.01 -9.35
CA ALA A 128 -23.33 -1.96 -8.24
C ALA A 128 -23.26 -0.60 -7.50
N SER A 129 -22.05 -0.08 -7.28
CA SER A 129 -21.86 1.24 -6.68
C SER A 129 -22.42 2.36 -7.56
N GLN A 130 -22.25 2.27 -8.89
CA GLN A 130 -22.78 3.26 -9.82
C GLN A 130 -24.32 3.31 -9.76
N LYS A 131 -24.99 2.15 -9.73
CA LYS A 131 -26.46 2.10 -9.60
C LYS A 131 -26.97 2.80 -8.35
N LEU A 132 -26.28 2.66 -7.23
CA LEU A 132 -26.65 3.35 -5.98
C LEU A 132 -26.35 4.85 -6.04
N ILE A 133 -25.22 5.24 -6.63
CA ILE A 133 -24.87 6.64 -6.85
C ILE A 133 -25.91 7.32 -7.75
N ASP A 134 -26.43 6.64 -8.77
CA ASP A 134 -27.44 7.18 -9.69
C ASP A 134 -28.79 7.44 -9.01
N LEU A 135 -29.06 6.77 -7.88
CA LEU A 135 -30.26 7.00 -7.04
C LEU A 135 -30.05 8.11 -6.01
N CYS A 136 -28.83 8.62 -5.84
CA CYS A 136 -28.53 9.61 -4.83
C CYS A 136 -29.00 11.02 -5.21
N THR A 137 -29.40 11.79 -4.20
CA THR A 137 -29.58 13.24 -4.28
C THR A 137 -28.47 13.95 -3.51
N LEU A 138 -28.21 15.23 -3.83
CA LEU A 138 -27.27 16.06 -3.07
C LEU A 138 -27.99 16.72 -1.90
N GLU A 139 -27.72 16.24 -0.69
CA GLU A 139 -28.43 16.68 0.53
C GLU A 139 -27.48 16.82 1.72
N THR A 140 -27.90 17.60 2.71
CA THR A 140 -27.27 17.56 4.03
C THR A 140 -27.53 16.21 4.69
N HIS A 141 -26.60 15.73 5.51
CA HIS A 141 -26.73 14.41 6.14
C HIS A 141 -26.44 14.47 7.65
N TYR A 142 -27.17 13.68 8.44
CA TYR A 142 -27.00 13.64 9.91
C TYR A 142 -25.57 13.31 10.34
N TYR A 143 -24.87 12.44 9.61
CA TYR A 143 -23.45 12.17 9.85
C TYR A 143 -22.57 13.43 9.73
N LEU A 144 -22.78 14.24 8.68
CA LEU A 144 -22.00 15.46 8.46
C LEU A 144 -22.32 16.49 9.55
N ASN A 145 -23.59 16.63 9.92
CA ASN A 145 -24.00 17.47 11.05
C ASN A 145 -23.35 17.00 12.37
N ALA A 146 -23.39 15.70 12.68
CA ALA A 146 -22.74 15.13 13.87
C ALA A 146 -21.22 15.31 13.87
N LYS A 147 -20.62 15.45 12.69
CA LYS A 147 -19.20 15.79 12.50
C LYS A 147 -18.92 17.30 12.41
N GLY A 148 -19.93 18.13 12.69
CA GLY A 148 -19.86 19.58 12.79
C GLY A 148 -19.80 20.31 11.45
N LEU A 149 -20.28 19.68 10.39
CA LEU A 149 -20.42 20.25 9.04
C LEU A 149 -21.89 20.30 8.62
N PRO A 150 -22.77 21.04 9.32
CA PRO A 150 -24.22 21.02 9.09
C PRO A 150 -24.64 21.56 7.71
N ALA A 151 -23.83 22.43 7.10
CA ALA A 151 -24.07 22.99 5.78
C ALA A 151 -23.44 22.17 4.64
N ALA A 152 -22.65 21.13 4.96
CA ALA A 152 -22.06 20.28 3.93
C ALA A 152 -23.12 19.35 3.34
N VAL A 153 -23.08 19.22 2.02
CA VAL A 153 -23.93 18.28 1.26
C VAL A 153 -23.09 17.12 0.74
N GLY A 154 -23.71 15.94 0.66
CA GLY A 154 -23.12 14.74 0.08
C GLY A 154 -24.15 14.00 -0.77
N LEU A 155 -23.73 12.91 -1.41
CA LEU A 155 -24.66 12.03 -2.11
C LEU A 155 -25.40 11.18 -1.08
N VAL A 156 -26.72 11.27 -1.05
CA VAL A 156 -27.57 10.56 -0.10
C VAL A 156 -28.56 9.70 -0.87
N ALA A 157 -28.64 8.42 -0.51
CA ALA A 157 -29.72 7.52 -0.91
C ALA A 157 -30.42 7.05 0.37
N ASP A 158 -31.73 7.34 0.48
CA ASP A 158 -32.53 7.13 1.69
C ASP A 158 -31.95 7.82 2.93
N HIS A 159 -31.22 7.07 3.76
CA HIS A 159 -30.57 7.57 4.99
C HIS A 159 -29.06 7.25 5.02
N VAL A 160 -28.51 6.88 3.87
CA VAL A 160 -27.13 6.45 3.73
C VAL A 160 -26.36 7.52 2.95
N LEU A 161 -25.30 8.02 3.56
CA LEU A 161 -24.35 8.91 2.89
C LEU A 161 -23.38 8.07 2.06
N ILE A 162 -23.34 8.33 0.77
CA ILE A 162 -22.52 7.63 -0.20
C ILE A 162 -21.33 8.51 -0.61
N VAL A 163 -20.12 7.95 -0.50
CA VAL A 163 -18.87 8.61 -0.88
C VAL A 163 -18.25 7.83 -2.05
N PRO A 164 -18.29 8.36 -3.29
CA PRO A 164 -17.71 7.68 -4.45
C PRO A 164 -16.20 7.50 -4.31
N MET A 165 -15.71 6.32 -4.67
CA MET A 165 -14.28 6.00 -4.64
C MET A 165 -13.82 5.72 -6.08
N ARG A 166 -12.92 6.58 -6.59
CA ARG A 166 -12.53 6.61 -8.00
C ARG A 166 -11.03 6.39 -8.17
N ASN A 167 -10.64 5.79 -9.27
CA ASN A 167 -9.23 5.65 -9.62
C ASN A 167 -8.58 7.02 -9.78
N LEU A 168 -7.42 7.22 -9.14
CA LEU A 168 -6.70 8.50 -9.16
C LEU A 168 -6.40 9.01 -10.58
N GLU A 169 -5.99 8.13 -11.48
CA GLU A 169 -5.51 8.47 -12.82
C GLU A 169 -6.65 8.54 -13.84
N THR A 170 -7.52 7.54 -13.87
CA THR A 170 -8.59 7.43 -14.88
C THR A 170 -9.89 8.11 -14.46
N ASN A 171 -10.05 8.43 -13.16
CA ASN A 171 -11.30 8.91 -12.55
C ASN A 171 -12.50 7.95 -12.69
N GLN A 172 -12.26 6.72 -13.17
CA GLN A 172 -13.28 5.68 -13.24
C GLN A 172 -13.68 5.25 -11.84
N LEU A 173 -14.97 4.97 -11.63
CA LEU A 173 -15.48 4.47 -10.36
C LEU A 173 -14.87 3.10 -10.06
N GLN A 174 -14.31 2.93 -8.87
CA GLN A 174 -13.83 1.65 -8.36
C GLN A 174 -14.81 1.03 -7.34
N GLY A 175 -15.61 1.87 -6.69
CA GLY A 175 -16.60 1.48 -5.70
C GLY A 175 -17.10 2.71 -4.95
N MET A 176 -17.57 2.51 -3.72
CA MET A 176 -18.03 3.58 -2.84
C MET A 176 -17.78 3.21 -1.38
N GLN A 177 -17.79 4.20 -0.51
CA GLN A 177 -17.97 4.04 0.93
C GLN A 177 -19.37 4.49 1.31
N SER A 178 -20.13 3.66 2.01
CA SER A 178 -21.40 4.01 2.65
C SER A 178 -21.17 4.40 4.11
N ILE A 179 -21.94 5.38 4.59
CA ILE A 179 -21.93 5.82 5.97
C ILE A 179 -23.37 5.83 6.48
N GLU A 180 -23.66 4.96 7.43
CA GLU A 180 -25.01 4.68 7.93
C GLU A 180 -25.03 4.65 9.45
N TRP A 181 -26.14 5.09 10.05
CA TRP A 181 -26.33 5.02 11.49
C TRP A 181 -26.83 3.63 11.87
N MET A 182 -26.12 2.95 12.77
CA MET A 182 -26.51 1.66 13.30
C MET A 182 -27.24 1.87 14.64
N PRO A 183 -28.59 1.75 14.69
CA PRO A 183 -29.35 2.14 15.87
C PRO A 183 -29.06 1.25 17.09
N GLU A 184 -28.85 -0.04 16.87
CA GLU A 184 -28.56 -1.01 17.93
C GLU A 184 -27.21 -0.75 18.61
N GLU A 185 -26.18 -0.46 17.81
CA GLU A 185 -24.83 -0.16 18.30
C GLU A 185 -24.62 1.31 18.67
N ARG A 186 -25.60 2.18 18.34
CA ARG A 186 -25.58 3.63 18.56
C ARG A 186 -24.30 4.29 18.01
N GLN A 187 -23.87 3.86 16.83
CA GLN A 187 -22.69 4.39 16.16
C GLN A 187 -22.89 4.52 14.66
N TRP A 188 -22.08 5.38 14.05
CA TRP A 188 -21.98 5.46 12.60
C TRP A 188 -21.04 4.38 12.09
N GLU A 189 -21.51 3.58 11.16
CA GLU A 189 -20.69 2.59 10.48
C GLU A 189 -20.26 3.11 9.11
N LYS A 190 -18.99 2.91 8.77
CA LYS A 190 -18.44 3.23 7.45
C LYS A 190 -18.04 1.93 6.75
N LYS A 191 -18.64 1.62 5.61
CA LYS A 191 -18.36 0.39 4.87
C LYS A 191 -17.96 0.69 3.45
N MET A 192 -16.88 0.05 2.99
CA MET A 192 -16.54 0.02 1.57
C MET A 192 -17.39 -1.02 0.85
N ALA A 193 -17.74 -0.77 -0.41
CA ALA A 193 -18.52 -1.69 -1.22
C ALA A 193 -17.84 -3.07 -1.29
N PHE A 194 -18.60 -4.13 -1.02
CA PHE A 194 -18.06 -5.48 -1.02
C PHE A 194 -17.47 -5.85 -2.39
N GLY A 195 -16.27 -6.43 -2.39
CA GLY A 195 -15.57 -6.83 -3.61
C GLY A 195 -14.93 -5.69 -4.39
N MET A 196 -14.96 -4.43 -3.92
CA MET A 196 -14.31 -3.32 -4.60
C MET A 196 -12.79 -3.35 -4.47
N ARG A 197 -12.10 -2.63 -5.36
CA ARG A 197 -10.66 -2.36 -5.24
C ARG A 197 -10.42 -1.04 -4.50
N ALA A 198 -10.07 -1.11 -3.21
CA ALA A 198 -9.74 0.07 -2.41
C ALA A 198 -8.37 0.69 -2.76
N LYS A 199 -7.39 -0.14 -3.13
CA LYS A 199 -6.04 0.32 -3.49
C LYS A 199 -6.08 1.25 -4.71
N GLY A 200 -5.57 2.46 -4.55
CA GLY A 200 -5.53 3.53 -5.56
C GLY A 200 -6.84 4.32 -5.70
N ALA A 201 -7.87 3.98 -4.91
CA ALA A 201 -9.16 4.66 -4.96
C ALA A 201 -9.15 5.91 -4.08
N VAL A 202 -9.66 7.02 -4.61
CA VAL A 202 -9.69 8.33 -3.96
C VAL A 202 -11.02 9.03 -4.23
N LEU A 203 -11.37 10.00 -3.38
CA LEU A 203 -12.29 11.07 -3.77
C LEU A 203 -11.49 12.36 -3.91
N ARG A 204 -11.57 12.98 -5.09
CA ARG A 204 -10.95 14.28 -5.33
C ARG A 204 -11.95 15.40 -5.08
N LEU A 205 -11.56 16.36 -4.25
CA LEU A 205 -12.25 17.64 -4.12
C LEU A 205 -11.42 18.74 -4.78
N GLY A 206 -12.07 19.58 -5.58
CA GLY A 206 -11.40 20.64 -6.34
C GLY A 206 -10.84 20.19 -7.69
N ASN A 207 -10.04 21.06 -8.32
CA ASN A 207 -9.58 20.88 -9.70
C ASN A 207 -8.49 19.80 -9.81
N ARG A 208 -8.62 18.88 -10.78
CA ARG A 208 -7.59 17.87 -11.10
C ARG A 208 -6.22 18.47 -11.42
N ASN A 209 -6.20 19.65 -12.04
CA ASN A 209 -4.98 20.34 -12.47
C ASN A 209 -4.53 21.41 -11.46
N ALA A 210 -4.96 21.29 -10.19
CA ALA A 210 -4.52 22.21 -9.15
C ALA A 210 -2.99 22.17 -8.96
N ALA A 211 -2.39 23.30 -8.62
CA ALA A 211 -0.94 23.41 -8.44
C ALA A 211 -0.43 22.65 -7.20
N GLU A 212 -1.31 22.47 -6.20
CA GLU A 212 -1.01 21.78 -4.96
C GLU A 212 -2.05 20.69 -4.66
N THR A 213 -1.63 19.60 -4.01
CA THR A 213 -2.52 18.51 -3.60
C THR A 213 -2.35 18.21 -2.10
N PHE A 214 -3.46 18.18 -1.37
CA PHE A 214 -3.51 17.76 0.03
C PHE A 214 -4.11 16.37 0.11
N LEU A 215 -3.44 15.44 0.80
CA LEU A 215 -3.93 14.09 1.03
C LEU A 215 -4.41 13.96 2.48
N CYS A 216 -5.50 13.24 2.69
CA CYS A 216 -5.99 12.88 4.01
C CYS A 216 -6.66 11.52 3.99
N GLU A 217 -6.86 10.91 5.15
CA GLU A 217 -7.57 9.64 5.26
C GLU A 217 -9.09 9.82 5.08
N GLY A 218 -9.73 10.58 5.99
CA GLY A 218 -11.18 10.60 6.13
C GLY A 218 -11.94 11.54 5.18
N TYR A 219 -13.20 11.18 4.87
CA TYR A 219 -14.10 12.00 4.06
C TYR A 219 -14.34 13.39 4.67
N VAL A 220 -14.72 13.43 5.95
CA VAL A 220 -15.00 14.69 6.67
C VAL A 220 -13.73 15.52 6.86
N THR A 221 -12.62 14.86 7.19
CA THR A 221 -11.27 15.44 7.22
C THR A 221 -10.98 16.18 5.91
N GLY A 222 -11.27 15.54 4.77
CA GLY A 222 -11.12 16.14 3.44
C GLY A 222 -12.02 17.34 3.17
N LEU A 223 -13.30 17.28 3.60
CA LEU A 223 -14.21 18.42 3.49
C LEU A 223 -13.70 19.63 4.28
N SER A 224 -13.22 19.41 5.51
CA SER A 224 -12.65 20.47 6.34
C SER A 224 -11.40 21.11 5.71
N ILE A 225 -10.51 20.30 5.13
CA ILE A 225 -9.35 20.81 4.38
C ILE A 225 -9.83 21.64 3.19
N GLU A 226 -10.80 21.17 2.42
CA GLU A 226 -11.31 21.87 1.25
C GLU A 226 -11.90 23.25 1.60
N MET A 227 -12.65 23.33 2.70
CA MET A 227 -13.17 24.60 3.24
C MET A 227 -12.03 25.59 3.54
N ALA A 228 -10.94 25.12 4.14
CA ALA A 228 -9.78 25.95 4.45
C ALA A 228 -9.03 26.37 3.18
N LEU A 229 -8.85 25.49 2.20
CA LEU A 229 -8.25 25.81 0.91
C LEU A 229 -9.05 26.87 0.15
N ARG A 230 -10.38 26.76 0.14
CA ARG A 230 -11.29 27.78 -0.43
C ARG A 230 -11.18 29.10 0.30
N ARG A 231 -11.17 29.09 1.63
CA ARG A 231 -11.02 30.30 2.45
C ARG A 231 -9.72 31.03 2.17
N LEU A 232 -8.63 30.29 1.97
CA LEU A 232 -7.31 30.80 1.61
C LEU A 232 -7.16 31.13 0.12
N ARG A 233 -8.15 30.81 -0.72
CA ARG A 233 -8.12 30.98 -2.18
C ARG A 233 -6.92 30.30 -2.84
N LEU A 234 -6.52 29.14 -2.33
CA LEU A 234 -5.39 28.39 -2.87
C LEU A 234 -5.81 27.63 -4.12
N ASN A 235 -4.91 27.59 -5.12
CA ASN A 235 -5.03 26.68 -6.25
C ASN A 235 -4.58 25.27 -5.83
N ALA A 236 -5.42 24.62 -5.04
CA ALA A 236 -5.15 23.33 -4.42
C ALA A 236 -6.35 22.38 -4.56
N SER A 237 -6.07 21.08 -4.56
CA SER A 237 -7.08 20.02 -4.50
C SER A 237 -6.88 19.12 -3.29
N VAL A 238 -7.92 18.41 -2.88
CA VAL A 238 -7.87 17.41 -1.80
C VAL A 238 -8.06 16.02 -2.38
N LEU A 239 -7.27 15.06 -1.92
CA LEU A 239 -7.43 13.63 -2.17
C LEU A 239 -7.73 12.92 -0.86
N ILE A 240 -8.97 12.46 -0.74
CA ILE A 240 -9.41 11.58 0.35
C ILE A 240 -9.02 10.16 -0.02
N CYS A 241 -8.20 9.53 0.82
CA CYS A 241 -7.55 8.26 0.54
C CYS A 241 -8.19 7.07 1.28
N PHE A 242 -9.10 7.31 2.21
CA PHE A 242 -9.91 6.30 2.92
C PHE A 242 -9.16 5.30 3.82
N SER A 243 -7.84 5.25 3.77
CA SER A 243 -7.00 4.59 4.77
C SER A 243 -5.55 5.10 4.71
N ASP A 244 -4.84 5.00 5.83
CA ASP A 244 -3.40 5.23 5.95
C ASP A 244 -2.56 4.51 4.88
N SER A 245 -2.84 3.22 4.69
CA SER A 245 -2.08 2.39 3.74
C SER A 245 -2.32 2.83 2.29
N ASN A 246 -3.56 3.20 1.96
CA ASN A 246 -3.89 3.71 0.64
C ASN A 246 -3.35 5.12 0.43
N MET A 247 -3.35 5.97 1.46
CA MET A 247 -2.74 7.30 1.42
C MET A 247 -1.25 7.22 1.06
N ALA A 248 -0.51 6.32 1.69
CA ALA A 248 0.91 6.11 1.37
C ALA A 248 1.11 5.65 -0.08
N HIS A 249 0.26 4.75 -0.58
CA HIS A 249 0.30 4.31 -1.97
C HIS A 249 -0.08 5.42 -2.96
N VAL A 250 -1.12 6.21 -2.66
CA VAL A 250 -1.58 7.33 -3.48
C VAL A 250 -0.51 8.42 -3.56
N ALA A 251 0.21 8.68 -2.46
CA ALA A 251 1.27 9.69 -2.42
C ALA A 251 2.40 9.41 -3.44
N GLU A 252 2.74 8.14 -3.71
CA GLU A 252 3.73 7.74 -4.72
C GLU A 252 3.31 8.11 -6.15
N MET A 253 2.00 8.24 -6.40
CA MET A 253 1.41 8.54 -7.71
C MET A 253 1.10 10.02 -7.92
N VAL A 254 1.14 10.84 -6.85
CA VAL A 254 0.82 12.27 -6.93
C VAL A 254 1.99 13.05 -7.51
N GLN A 255 1.71 13.82 -8.55
CA GLN A 255 2.68 14.73 -9.17
C GLN A 255 2.57 16.13 -8.58
N GLY A 256 3.68 16.88 -8.63
CA GLY A 256 3.73 18.27 -8.19
C GLY A 256 3.86 18.46 -6.67
N ARG A 257 3.45 19.62 -6.18
CA ARG A 257 3.60 19.97 -4.76
C ARG A 257 2.48 19.34 -3.94
N ALA A 258 2.83 18.40 -3.08
CA ALA A 258 1.86 17.69 -2.25
C ALA A 258 2.16 17.76 -0.74
N PHE A 259 1.10 17.60 0.05
CA PHE A 259 1.09 17.64 1.50
C PHE A 259 0.17 16.57 2.07
N VAL A 260 0.43 16.15 3.30
CA VAL A 260 -0.43 15.21 4.05
C VAL A 260 -1.04 15.92 5.26
N CYS A 261 -2.34 15.79 5.44
CA CYS A 261 -3.05 16.07 6.67
C CYS A 261 -3.37 14.72 7.31
N ALA A 262 -2.58 14.30 8.29
CA ALA A 262 -2.70 13.01 8.94
C ALA A 262 -3.47 13.08 10.27
N ASP A 263 -4.01 11.95 10.66
CA ASP A 263 -4.67 11.77 11.95
C ASP A 263 -3.61 11.70 13.06
N HIS A 264 -3.88 12.36 14.19
CA HIS A 264 -3.02 12.31 15.37
C HIS A 264 -3.49 11.21 16.32
N ASP A 265 -3.63 9.99 15.82
CA ASP A 265 -4.16 8.88 16.60
C ASP A 265 -3.18 8.38 17.68
N VAL A 266 -3.72 7.76 18.74
CA VAL A 266 -2.93 7.24 19.88
C VAL A 266 -1.93 6.16 19.45
N SER A 267 -2.23 5.40 18.38
CA SER A 267 -1.34 4.34 17.88
C SER A 267 -0.18 4.90 17.02
N GLY A 268 -0.28 6.17 16.63
CA GLY A 268 0.61 6.87 15.71
C GLY A 268 0.57 6.31 14.29
N ALA A 269 -0.52 5.65 13.88
CA ALA A 269 -0.65 5.05 12.56
C ALA A 269 -0.65 6.13 11.47
N GLY A 270 -1.45 7.18 11.65
CA GLY A 270 -1.55 8.32 10.74
C GLY A 270 -0.21 9.03 10.54
N GLU A 271 0.50 9.30 11.63
CA GLU A 271 1.83 9.93 11.54
C GLU A 271 2.85 9.01 10.84
N LYS A 272 2.86 7.71 11.13
CA LYS A 272 3.75 6.75 10.46
C LYS A 272 3.45 6.68 8.96
N ALA A 273 2.17 6.69 8.57
CA ALA A 273 1.76 6.71 7.17
C ALA A 273 2.20 8.00 6.48
N ALA A 274 2.02 9.15 7.13
CA ALA A 274 2.48 10.45 6.64
C ALA A 274 4.00 10.47 6.41
N LYS A 275 4.78 9.98 7.39
CA LYS A 275 6.25 9.85 7.27
C LYS A 275 6.65 8.96 6.10
N LYS A 276 5.95 7.83 5.90
CA LYS A 276 6.21 6.89 4.80
C LYS A 276 6.02 7.55 3.42
N THR A 277 5.16 8.55 3.29
CA THR A 277 4.95 9.26 2.02
C THR A 277 6.16 10.10 1.58
N GLY A 278 7.05 10.49 2.51
CA GLY A 278 8.11 11.46 2.26
C GLY A 278 7.61 12.89 1.96
N LEU A 279 6.30 13.16 2.11
CA LEU A 279 5.72 14.48 1.95
C LEU A 279 5.77 15.27 3.27
N ARG A 280 5.69 16.60 3.14
CA ARG A 280 5.46 17.47 4.30
C ARG A 280 4.06 17.19 4.84
N TYR A 281 3.94 17.04 6.15
CA TYR A 281 2.68 16.72 6.79
C TYR A 281 2.36 17.64 7.98
N CYS A 282 1.07 17.75 8.26
CA CYS A 282 0.52 18.36 9.47
C CYS A 282 -0.53 17.43 10.10
N MET A 283 -0.80 17.66 11.37
CA MET A 283 -1.78 16.95 12.19
C MET A 283 -2.36 17.95 13.21
N SER A 284 -3.46 17.58 13.88
CA SER A 284 -3.92 18.34 15.06
C SER A 284 -2.83 18.35 16.14
N ASP A 285 -2.81 19.40 16.97
CA ASP A 285 -1.92 19.49 18.13
C ASP A 285 -2.35 18.60 19.29
N ALA A 286 -3.61 18.16 19.31
CA ALA A 286 -4.15 17.25 20.31
C ALA A 286 -4.11 15.78 19.84
N ILE A 287 -3.70 14.87 20.73
CA ILE A 287 -3.70 13.43 20.49
C ILE A 287 -5.16 12.93 20.48
N GLY A 288 -5.46 12.04 19.55
CA GLY A 288 -6.79 11.47 19.32
C GLY A 288 -7.63 12.28 18.33
N GLU A 289 -7.09 13.35 17.75
CA GLU A 289 -7.80 14.24 16.82
C GLU A 289 -7.31 14.10 15.38
N ASP A 290 -8.23 14.29 14.43
CA ASP A 290 -7.90 14.62 13.05
C ASP A 290 -7.98 16.15 12.80
N VAL A 291 -7.75 16.59 11.56
CA VAL A 291 -7.84 18.03 11.24
C VAL A 291 -9.28 18.56 11.21
N ASN A 292 -10.28 17.69 11.12
CA ASN A 292 -11.68 18.09 11.30
C ASN A 292 -11.97 18.36 12.78
N ASP A 293 -11.46 17.54 13.70
CA ASP A 293 -11.62 17.80 15.13
C ASP A 293 -10.96 19.12 15.53
N LEU A 294 -9.77 19.43 14.99
CA LEU A 294 -9.15 20.77 15.12
C LEU A 294 -10.07 21.87 14.58
N HIS A 295 -10.67 21.67 13.40
CA HIS A 295 -11.59 22.62 12.81
C HIS A 295 -12.81 22.87 13.72
N GLN A 296 -13.37 21.82 14.32
CA GLN A 296 -14.50 21.93 15.24
C GLN A 296 -14.11 22.63 16.56
N ARG A 297 -12.96 22.26 17.14
CA ARG A 297 -12.49 22.77 18.43
C ARG A 297 -12.00 24.21 18.36
N ALA A 298 -11.22 24.55 17.33
CA ALA A 298 -10.49 25.82 17.23
C ALA A 298 -10.94 26.71 16.06
N GLY A 299 -11.89 26.25 15.24
CA GLY A 299 -12.47 26.99 14.13
C GLY A 299 -11.63 26.97 12.85
N LEU A 300 -12.26 27.40 11.75
CA LEU A 300 -11.67 27.32 10.41
C LEU A 300 -10.35 28.09 10.27
N MET A 301 -10.17 29.19 11.01
CA MET A 301 -8.93 29.97 10.94
C MET A 301 -7.73 29.22 11.52
N ALA A 302 -7.93 28.38 12.55
CA ALA A 302 -6.87 27.53 13.09
C ALA A 302 -6.42 26.49 12.05
N LEU A 303 -7.37 25.85 11.37
CA LEU A 303 -7.06 24.95 10.26
C LEU A 303 -6.37 25.66 9.10
N CYS A 304 -6.81 26.88 8.74
CA CYS A 304 -6.14 27.70 7.73
C CYS A 304 -4.67 27.97 8.11
N LYS A 305 -4.40 28.29 9.38
CA LYS A 305 -3.04 28.47 9.88
C LYS A 305 -2.22 27.19 9.74
N LEU A 306 -2.78 26.04 10.14
CA LEU A 306 -2.11 24.74 10.02
C LEU A 306 -1.72 24.43 8.56
N ILE A 307 -2.62 24.72 7.60
CA ILE A 307 -2.35 24.59 6.16
C ILE A 307 -1.24 25.54 5.70
N ILE A 308 -1.22 26.80 6.15
CA ILE A 308 -0.13 27.73 5.80
C ILE A 308 1.21 27.22 6.36
N ASP A 309 1.24 26.81 7.62
CA ASP A 309 2.45 26.37 8.30
C ASP A 309 3.10 25.19 7.56
N VAL A 310 2.32 24.15 7.21
CA VAL A 310 2.86 22.99 6.48
C VAL A 310 3.36 23.35 5.08
N ARG A 311 2.74 24.34 4.43
CA ARG A 311 3.18 24.84 3.13
C ARG A 311 4.54 25.55 3.22
N MET A 312 4.81 26.23 4.32
CA MET A 312 6.03 27.02 4.53
C MET A 312 7.19 26.22 5.11
N ARG A 313 6.96 25.04 5.69
CA ARG A 313 8.03 24.17 6.18
C ARG A 313 9.00 23.79 5.06
N SER A 314 10.29 23.89 5.34
CA SER A 314 11.35 23.33 4.50
C SER A 314 11.24 21.80 4.51
N LYS A 315 11.59 21.16 3.39
CA LYS A 315 11.67 19.70 3.31
C LYS A 315 12.88 19.19 4.08
#